data_AF-A0A921L4M5-F1
#
_entry.id   AF-A0A921L4M5-F1
#
_cell.length_a   1.000
_cell.length_b   1.000
_cell.length_c   1.000
_cell.angle_alpha   90.00
_cell.angle_beta   90.00
_cell.angle_gamma   90.00
#
_symmetry.space_group_name_H-M   'P 1'
#
loop_
_entity.id
_entity.type
_entity.pdbx_description
1 polymer ?
#
loop_
_entity_poly.entity_id
_entity_poly.type
_entity_poly.pdbx_seq_one_letter_code
_entity_poly.pdbx_strand_id
1 'polypeptide(L)'
;MRYIVACLFAVWASVVFSQSVCPVDLCNNKLRGKEIYIPKDLQGMDLQNPDSKWSYHRMCCTDNVVVFWEKGFGNDLANPPQLEGHDMHVDLNNLTDKLEYFYTFFRDSLQFAKPGSKSDRYRMMVMINYSLEGTAYGGDYDQQIGALWAAPNRIQDEKLNCVAHELGHSFQAQISCDGEGEAWGGSGFFEMASQWMLWQVNPDWQTDERYHWEAFTKLTHKAYLHLENIYHSPYILEYWGMKRGRPIIAELFRQGKRGEDPVMTYKRMTGLSQEAFCDEMFDACRHLINWDFDRVWKNTRPYANQYTCKLTAQSDGWYQVAAENCPENYGFNAIPLRVPEPGTKVELQFEGLNGKQNGYVSVHPEKAGWRYGFVAVKDDGKSIYGEMSADKKGKLTFKVPENEKLVYLWLVVMGAPEEHWMNPSPESGEKDAQWPYRIRLKGTDLKN
;
A
#
# COMPACT_ATOMS: atom_id res chain seq x y z
N MET A 1 -6.65 -32.28 69.37
CA MET A 1 -5.52 -31.39 69.70
C MET A 1 -4.98 -30.85 68.39
N ARG A 2 -4.88 -29.52 68.28
CA ARG A 2 -4.13 -28.64 67.34
C ARG A 2 -3.44 -29.34 66.14
N TYR A 3 -3.49 -28.85 64.90
CA TYR A 3 -2.84 -27.59 64.50
C TYR A 3 -3.31 -27.11 63.11
N ILE A 4 -3.58 -25.80 63.06
CA ILE A 4 -3.17 -24.79 62.06
C ILE A 4 -3.53 -25.03 60.58
N VAL A 5 -4.51 -24.25 60.13
CA VAL A 5 -4.66 -23.81 58.74
C VAL A 5 -3.52 -22.84 58.43
N ALA A 6 -2.57 -23.26 57.60
CA ALA A 6 -1.55 -22.37 57.05
C ALA A 6 -2.07 -21.78 55.73
N CYS A 7 -2.51 -20.52 55.76
CA CYS A 7 -2.70 -19.72 54.56
C CYS A 7 -1.31 -19.42 53.95
N LEU A 8 -0.95 -20.16 52.92
CA LEU A 8 0.18 -19.83 52.04
C LEU A 8 -0.22 -18.64 51.16
N PHE A 9 0.19 -17.44 51.56
CA PHE A 9 0.31 -16.32 50.64
C PHE A 9 1.42 -16.66 49.65
N ALA A 10 1.06 -17.13 48.47
CA ALA A 10 1.96 -17.19 47.34
C ALA A 10 2.20 -15.75 46.85
N VAL A 11 3.27 -15.12 47.35
CA VAL A 11 3.81 -13.92 46.74
C VAL A 11 4.33 -14.33 45.37
N TRP A 12 3.57 -13.98 44.34
CA TRP A 12 4.04 -13.99 42.97
C TRP A 12 5.17 -12.96 42.88
N ALA A 13 6.41 -13.42 43.04
CA ALA A 13 7.55 -12.70 42.51
C ALA A 13 7.45 -12.82 40.99
N SER A 14 6.78 -11.85 40.36
CA SER A 14 6.98 -11.57 38.95
C SER A 14 8.45 -11.22 38.78
N VAL A 15 9.24 -12.22 38.39
CA VAL A 15 10.53 -11.96 37.78
C VAL A 15 10.20 -11.30 36.45
N VAL A 16 10.10 -9.97 36.48
CA VAL A 16 10.19 -9.15 35.27
C VAL A 16 11.60 -9.38 34.77
N PHE A 17 11.76 -10.31 33.83
CA PHE A 17 12.89 -10.26 32.93
C PHE A 17 12.70 -8.99 32.09
N SER A 18 13.18 -7.86 32.61
CA SER A 18 13.62 -6.77 31.76
C SER A 18 14.80 -7.32 30.96
N GLN A 19 14.51 -7.87 29.78
CA GLN A 19 15.53 -7.98 28.76
C GLN A 19 15.71 -6.57 28.22
N SER A 20 16.70 -5.88 28.78
CA SER A 20 17.25 -4.66 28.22
C SER A 20 17.67 -4.94 26.77
N VAL A 21 16.84 -4.52 25.81
CA VAL A 21 17.16 -4.51 24.36
C VAL A 21 18.08 -3.33 24.07
N CYS A 22 19.15 -3.23 24.83
CA CYS A 22 20.33 -2.50 24.43
C CYS A 22 21.51 -2.91 25.32
N PRO A 23 22.13 -4.09 25.12
CA PRO A 23 23.54 -4.21 25.32
C PRO A 23 24.19 -3.90 23.98
N VAL A 24 24.90 -2.79 23.92
CA VAL A 24 26.11 -2.72 23.11
C VAL A 24 27.01 -3.87 23.61
N ASP A 25 26.78 -5.09 23.14
CA ASP A 25 27.66 -6.24 23.39
C ASP A 25 28.87 -6.08 22.47
N LEU A 26 29.67 -5.06 22.75
CA LEU A 26 31.03 -4.89 22.24
C LEU A 26 31.89 -5.98 22.90
N CYS A 27 31.84 -7.21 22.39
CA CYS A 27 32.83 -8.21 22.73
C CYS A 27 34.14 -7.82 22.04
N ASN A 28 35.14 -7.34 22.78
CA ASN A 28 36.46 -6.93 22.26
C ASN A 28 36.40 -5.87 21.14
N ASN A 29 35.62 -4.79 21.33
CA ASN A 29 35.45 -3.73 20.33
C ASN A 29 34.86 -4.19 18.97
N LYS A 30 34.21 -5.36 18.92
CA LYS A 30 33.49 -5.85 17.75
C LYS A 30 32.02 -6.05 18.07
N LEU A 31 31.16 -5.53 17.18
CA LEU A 31 29.73 -5.79 17.20
C LEU A 31 29.48 -7.28 16.93
N ARG A 32 28.64 -7.92 17.73
CA ARG A 32 28.16 -9.28 17.45
C ARG A 32 27.13 -9.24 16.32
N GLY A 33 27.14 -10.22 15.42
CA GLY A 33 26.21 -10.30 14.29
C GLY A 33 26.65 -9.49 13.07
N LYS A 34 25.71 -8.81 12.42
CA LYS A 34 25.96 -7.98 11.22
C LYS A 34 26.94 -6.85 11.50
N GLU A 35 27.61 -6.34 10.47
CA GLU A 35 28.48 -5.16 10.54
C GLU A 35 27.66 -3.86 10.41
N ILE A 36 28.28 -2.71 10.70
CA ILE A 36 27.74 -1.39 10.32
C ILE A 36 28.59 -0.90 9.15
N TYR A 37 27.95 -0.64 8.00
CA TYR A 37 28.62 0.08 6.91
C TYR A 37 28.84 1.53 7.33
N ILE A 38 30.04 2.07 7.11
CA ILE A 38 30.36 3.48 7.42
C ILE A 38 30.20 4.32 6.16
N PRO A 39 29.11 5.08 6.01
CA PRO A 39 28.85 5.89 4.82
C PRO A 39 29.92 6.96 4.65
N LYS A 40 30.15 7.38 3.40
CA LYS A 40 31.14 8.43 3.07
C LYS A 40 30.95 9.69 3.91
N ASP A 41 29.70 10.09 4.13
CA ASP A 41 29.36 11.28 4.92
C ASP A 41 29.75 11.17 6.40
N LEU A 42 29.97 9.95 6.91
CA LEU A 42 30.41 9.70 8.28
C LEU A 42 31.92 9.44 8.40
N GLN A 43 32.64 9.18 7.30
CA GLN A 43 34.06 8.80 7.34
C GLN A 43 34.99 9.92 7.85
N GLY A 44 34.59 11.19 7.68
CA GLY A 44 35.31 12.34 8.24
C GLY A 44 35.03 12.62 9.72
N MET A 45 34.10 11.88 10.33
CA MET A 45 33.67 12.07 11.72
C MET A 45 34.34 11.06 12.64
N ASP A 46 34.86 11.51 13.77
CA ASP A 46 35.31 10.61 14.82
C ASP A 46 34.09 10.02 15.56
N LEU A 47 33.62 8.85 15.13
CA LEU A 47 32.46 8.18 15.71
C LEU A 47 32.72 7.66 17.15
N GLN A 48 33.97 7.57 17.59
CA GLN A 48 34.31 7.24 18.99
C GLN A 48 34.25 8.47 19.90
N ASN A 49 34.32 9.68 19.35
CA ASN A 49 34.19 10.89 20.14
C ASN A 49 32.72 11.11 20.55
N PRO A 50 32.37 11.11 21.85
CA PRO A 50 31.01 11.39 22.30
C PRO A 50 30.55 12.81 21.92
N ASP A 51 31.45 13.74 21.62
CA ASP A 51 31.11 15.09 21.19
C ASP A 51 30.77 15.25 19.70
N SER A 52 31.03 14.23 18.88
CA SER A 52 30.66 14.22 17.47
C SER A 52 29.14 14.28 17.27
N LYS A 53 28.67 14.73 16.11
CA LYS A 53 27.22 14.77 15.78
C LYS A 53 26.59 13.38 15.92
N TRP A 54 27.20 12.40 15.25
CA TRP A 54 26.92 10.97 15.38
C TRP A 54 28.05 10.29 16.17
N SER A 55 27.72 9.33 17.03
CA SER A 55 28.70 8.64 17.85
C SER A 55 28.22 7.24 18.22
N TYR A 56 29.15 6.29 18.36
CA TYR A 56 28.87 4.95 18.90
C TYR A 56 28.43 4.97 20.37
N HIS A 57 28.58 6.09 21.08
CA HIS A 57 28.01 6.28 22.42
C HIS A 57 26.50 6.56 22.40
N ARG A 58 25.93 6.85 21.22
CA ARG A 58 24.51 7.16 21.01
C ARG A 58 23.96 6.31 19.88
N MET A 59 24.02 5.00 20.09
CA MET A 59 23.44 4.02 19.17
C MET A 59 22.80 2.86 19.93
N CYS A 60 21.85 2.20 19.27
CA CYS A 60 21.32 0.91 19.68
C CYS A 60 21.25 -0.04 18.48
N CYS A 61 21.53 -1.32 18.67
CA CYS A 61 21.51 -2.32 17.60
C CYS A 61 20.49 -3.41 17.91
N THR A 62 19.72 -3.80 16.88
CA THR A 62 19.01 -5.07 16.82
C THR A 62 19.84 -6.08 16.01
N ASP A 63 19.28 -7.24 15.64
CA ASP A 63 19.96 -8.17 14.73
C ASP A 63 20.12 -7.56 13.33
N ASN A 64 19.16 -6.74 12.89
CA ASN A 64 19.06 -6.27 11.51
C ASN A 64 19.20 -4.75 11.32
N VAL A 65 19.06 -3.96 12.37
CA VAL A 65 19.03 -2.48 12.29
C VAL A 65 19.97 -1.87 13.33
N VAL A 66 20.63 -0.77 12.96
CA VAL A 66 21.32 0.12 13.90
C VAL A 66 20.60 1.47 13.93
N VAL A 67 20.22 1.90 15.13
CA VAL A 67 19.63 3.22 15.39
C VAL A 67 20.73 4.13 15.95
N PHE A 68 21.00 5.25 15.31
CA PHE A 68 21.82 6.35 15.81
C PHE A 68 20.93 7.55 16.16
N TRP A 69 21.31 8.33 17.17
CA TRP A 69 20.68 9.61 17.43
C TRP A 69 21.68 10.75 17.62
N GLU A 70 21.30 11.95 17.17
CA GLU A 70 22.17 13.12 17.22
C GLU A 70 22.49 13.55 18.65
N LYS A 71 23.62 14.26 18.82
CA LYS A 71 24.11 14.77 20.11
C LYS A 71 23.06 15.52 20.95
N GLY A 72 22.14 16.24 20.30
CA GLY A 72 21.15 17.09 20.97
C GLY A 72 20.22 16.35 21.94
N PHE A 73 19.94 15.06 21.70
CA PHE A 73 19.13 14.24 22.61
C PHE A 73 19.87 13.87 23.92
N GLY A 74 21.20 13.99 23.96
CA GLY A 74 21.99 13.41 25.05
C GLY A 74 22.04 11.89 25.00
N ASN A 75 22.14 11.24 26.16
CA ASN A 75 22.29 9.79 26.29
C ASN A 75 20.99 9.05 26.60
N ASP A 76 19.89 9.77 26.84
CA ASP A 76 18.59 9.20 27.21
C ASP A 76 17.50 9.73 26.26
N LEU A 77 17.05 8.87 25.34
CA LEU A 77 15.95 9.18 24.43
C LEU A 77 14.57 9.19 25.12
N ALA A 78 14.46 8.62 26.32
CA ALA A 78 13.22 8.65 27.09
C ALA A 78 13.01 10.01 27.81
N ASN A 79 14.09 10.74 28.10
CA ASN A 79 14.02 12.06 28.73
C ASN A 79 15.04 13.05 28.12
N PRO A 80 14.96 13.32 26.80
CA PRO A 80 15.92 14.19 26.14
C PRO A 80 15.64 15.66 26.51
N PRO A 81 16.63 16.56 26.33
CA PRO A 81 16.36 17.99 26.35
C PRO A 81 15.22 18.34 25.38
N GLN A 82 14.42 19.33 25.75
CA GLN A 82 13.44 19.91 24.84
C GLN A 82 14.16 20.75 23.77
N LEU A 83 13.59 20.78 22.56
CA LEU A 83 14.02 21.68 21.49
C LEU A 83 12.96 22.77 21.33
N GLU A 84 13.32 24.01 21.64
CA GLU A 84 12.40 25.17 21.56
C GLU A 84 11.07 24.97 22.33
N GLY A 85 11.11 24.22 23.44
CA GLY A 85 9.94 23.89 24.26
C GLY A 85 9.11 22.70 23.75
N HIS A 86 9.53 22.05 22.66
CA HIS A 86 8.91 20.84 22.14
C HIS A 86 9.54 19.58 22.72
N ASP A 87 8.68 18.57 22.91
CA ASP A 87 9.10 17.24 23.36
C ASP A 87 9.83 16.48 22.25
N MET A 88 11.03 16.01 22.58
CA MET A 88 11.91 15.27 21.69
C MET A 88 12.00 13.78 22.07
N HIS A 89 11.17 13.32 23.01
CA HIS A 89 11.12 11.92 23.45
C HIS A 89 11.00 10.94 22.28
N VAL A 90 11.74 9.84 22.38
CA VAL A 90 11.61 8.67 21.50
C VAL A 90 11.57 7.42 22.38
N ASP A 91 10.51 6.63 22.25
CA ASP A 91 10.45 5.30 22.85
C ASP A 91 11.35 4.35 22.05
N LEU A 92 12.61 4.24 22.48
CA LEU A 92 13.61 3.43 21.80
C LEU A 92 13.25 1.93 21.79
N ASN A 93 12.56 1.43 22.83
CA ASN A 93 12.17 0.03 22.90
C ASN A 93 11.08 -0.26 21.86
N ASN A 94 10.00 0.54 21.84
CA ASN A 94 8.96 0.39 20.82
C ASN A 94 9.53 0.54 19.40
N LEU A 95 10.40 1.53 19.19
CA LEU A 95 11.04 1.75 17.90
C LEU A 95 11.87 0.54 17.43
N THR A 96 12.74 0.02 18.29
CA THR A 96 13.61 -1.11 17.93
C THR A 96 12.83 -2.42 17.74
N ASP A 97 11.84 -2.69 18.58
CA ASP A 97 10.96 -3.87 18.45
C ASP A 97 10.16 -3.83 17.14
N LYS A 98 9.60 -2.66 16.78
CA LYS A 98 8.84 -2.49 15.55
C LYS A 98 9.73 -2.54 14.31
N LEU A 99 10.90 -1.89 14.34
CA LEU A 99 11.87 -1.95 13.24
C LEU A 99 12.29 -3.39 12.95
N GLU A 100 12.55 -4.18 14.00
CA GLU A 100 12.95 -5.58 13.85
C GLU A 100 11.81 -6.43 13.25
N TYR A 101 10.57 -6.23 13.72
CA TYR A 101 9.38 -6.87 13.14
C TYR A 101 9.16 -6.48 11.67
N PHE A 102 9.16 -5.18 11.35
CA PHE A 102 8.95 -4.67 10.00
C PHE A 102 10.04 -5.16 9.05
N TYR A 103 11.30 -5.04 9.45
CA TYR A 103 12.44 -5.51 8.67
C TYR A 103 12.32 -7.01 8.36
N THR A 104 12.06 -7.82 9.39
CA THR A 104 11.95 -9.28 9.22
C THR A 104 10.79 -9.62 8.30
N PHE A 105 9.66 -8.95 8.41
CA PHE A 105 8.52 -9.17 7.53
C PHE A 105 8.84 -8.76 6.07
N PHE A 106 9.47 -7.60 5.85
CA PHE A 106 9.84 -7.12 4.51
C PHE A 106 10.91 -8.00 3.85
N ARG A 107 11.87 -8.51 4.62
CA ARG A 107 12.87 -9.47 4.16
C ARG A 107 12.25 -10.84 3.88
N ASP A 108 11.53 -11.43 4.83
CA ASP A 108 11.20 -12.87 4.77
C ASP A 108 9.87 -13.14 4.10
N SER A 109 8.86 -12.32 4.39
CA SER A 109 7.49 -12.51 3.87
C SER A 109 7.27 -11.80 2.54
N LEU A 110 7.83 -10.59 2.38
CA LEU A 110 7.74 -9.84 1.13
C LEU A 110 8.93 -10.07 0.19
N GLN A 111 10.02 -10.65 0.70
CA GLN A 111 11.20 -11.02 -0.10
C GLN A 111 11.78 -9.84 -0.87
N PHE A 112 11.89 -8.66 -0.25
CA PHE A 112 12.59 -7.51 -0.82
C PHE A 112 14.12 -7.65 -0.77
N ALA A 113 14.64 -8.55 0.04
CA ALA A 113 16.03 -9.01 -0.02
C ALA A 113 16.09 -10.52 -0.29
N LYS A 114 17.11 -10.97 -1.01
CA LYS A 114 17.41 -12.39 -1.29
C LYS A 114 18.67 -12.81 -0.53
N PRO A 115 18.89 -14.12 -0.31
CA PRO A 115 20.15 -14.60 0.25
C PRO A 115 21.35 -14.08 -0.55
N GLY A 116 22.33 -13.52 0.15
CA GLY A 116 23.48 -12.84 -0.47
C GLY A 116 23.29 -11.33 -0.63
N SER A 117 22.16 -10.77 -0.15
CA SER A 117 21.95 -9.33 -0.02
C SER A 117 23.07 -8.70 0.80
N LYS A 118 23.45 -7.45 0.48
CA LYS A 118 24.34 -6.67 1.35
C LYS A 118 23.75 -6.48 2.75
N SER A 119 22.42 -6.53 2.87
CA SER A 119 21.73 -6.50 4.15
C SER A 119 21.93 -7.77 4.98
N ASP A 120 22.42 -8.89 4.43
CA ASP A 120 22.86 -10.05 5.22
C ASP A 120 24.18 -9.78 5.95
N ARG A 121 25.00 -8.86 5.41
CA ARG A 121 26.26 -8.43 6.00
C ARG A 121 26.10 -7.22 6.90
N TYR A 122 25.35 -6.21 6.48
CA TYR A 122 25.24 -4.93 7.18
C TYR A 122 23.86 -4.74 7.80
N ARG A 123 23.81 -4.08 8.96
CA ARG A 123 22.55 -3.57 9.52
C ARG A 123 22.05 -2.39 8.68
N MET A 124 20.74 -2.31 8.43
CA MET A 124 20.14 -1.09 7.92
C MET A 124 20.27 0.02 8.96
N MET A 125 20.45 1.25 8.49
CA MET A 125 20.76 2.39 9.37
C MET A 125 19.51 3.24 9.60
N VAL A 126 19.20 3.54 10.86
CA VAL A 126 18.14 4.47 11.27
C VAL A 126 18.79 5.66 11.96
N MET A 127 18.62 6.85 11.41
CA MET A 127 19.29 8.06 11.86
C MET A 127 18.25 9.04 12.42
N ILE A 128 18.27 9.25 13.74
CA ILE A 128 17.32 10.14 14.42
C ILE A 128 17.94 11.54 14.54
N ASN A 129 17.39 12.49 13.80
CA ASN A 129 17.83 13.88 13.78
C ASN A 129 17.21 14.68 14.93
N TYR A 130 18.01 15.49 15.64
CA TYR A 130 17.51 16.36 16.71
C TYR A 130 16.99 17.67 16.08
N SER A 131 15.82 17.60 15.46
CA SER A 131 15.23 18.69 14.68
C SER A 131 13.71 18.76 14.82
N LEU A 132 13.16 19.98 14.76
CA LEU A 132 11.73 20.24 14.54
C LEU A 132 11.40 20.35 13.05
N GLU A 133 12.38 20.79 12.25
CA GLU A 133 12.30 20.92 10.80
C GLU A 133 12.81 19.62 10.20
N GLY A 134 11.94 18.62 10.05
CA GLY A 134 12.30 17.32 9.52
C GLY A 134 11.08 16.43 9.27
N THR A 135 11.11 15.71 8.15
CA THR A 135 10.24 14.55 7.89
C THR A 135 11.03 13.28 8.14
N ALA A 136 10.37 12.13 8.00
CA ALA A 136 11.08 10.88 7.79
C ALA A 136 11.31 10.68 6.28
N TYR A 137 12.40 10.02 5.93
CA TYR A 137 12.73 9.62 4.57
C TYR A 137 13.47 8.29 4.59
N GLY A 138 13.11 7.38 3.70
CA GLY A 138 13.81 6.13 3.44
C GLY A 138 14.56 6.13 2.12
N GLY A 139 15.71 5.47 2.10
CA GLY A 139 16.57 5.36 0.93
C GLY A 139 17.76 4.46 1.22
N ASP A 140 18.95 4.84 0.77
CA ASP A 140 20.18 4.09 1.02
C ASP A 140 21.38 4.99 1.31
N TYR A 141 22.41 4.39 1.88
CA TYR A 141 23.74 4.97 1.93
C TYR A 141 24.64 4.36 0.84
N ASP A 142 25.17 5.22 -0.03
CA ASP A 142 26.23 4.91 -1.01
C ASP A 142 25.93 3.73 -1.97
N GLN A 143 24.66 3.40 -2.20
CA GLN A 143 24.22 2.18 -2.88
C GLN A 143 24.79 0.91 -2.22
N GLN A 144 24.99 0.95 -0.90
CA GLN A 144 25.53 -0.16 -0.12
C GLN A 144 24.50 -0.77 0.84
N ILE A 145 23.68 0.04 1.48
CA ILE A 145 22.74 -0.44 2.50
C ILE A 145 21.54 0.50 2.61
N GLY A 146 20.34 -0.08 2.71
CA GLY A 146 19.12 0.66 3.00
C GLY A 146 19.24 1.42 4.32
N ALA A 147 18.65 2.62 4.34
CA ALA A 147 18.69 3.51 5.48
C ALA A 147 17.41 4.35 5.59
N LEU A 148 17.17 4.86 6.79
CA LEU A 148 16.03 5.70 7.15
C LEU A 148 16.54 6.85 8.01
N TRP A 149 16.04 8.04 7.75
CA TRP A 149 16.30 9.24 8.54
C TRP A 149 14.97 9.75 9.07
N ALA A 150 14.91 10.19 10.32
CA ALA A 150 13.68 10.69 10.91
C ALA A 150 13.91 11.74 11.98
N ALA A 151 13.00 12.70 12.06
CA ALA A 151 12.84 13.57 13.21
C ALA A 151 11.79 12.99 14.20
N PRO A 152 11.84 13.35 15.50
CA PRO A 152 10.98 12.76 16.55
C PRO A 152 9.49 12.83 16.26
N ASN A 153 9.01 13.92 15.67
CA ASN A 153 7.61 14.11 15.28
C ASN A 153 7.04 13.02 14.36
N ARG A 154 7.89 12.20 13.72
CA ARG A 154 7.50 11.10 12.82
C ARG A 154 7.65 9.71 13.42
N ILE A 155 8.19 9.61 14.64
CA ILE A 155 8.52 8.34 15.31
C ILE A 155 7.98 8.26 16.76
N GLN A 156 7.11 9.18 17.14
CA GLN A 156 6.45 9.20 18.46
C GLN A 156 5.11 8.46 18.49
N ASP A 157 4.52 8.15 17.34
CA ASP A 157 3.32 7.31 17.26
C ASP A 157 3.64 5.84 17.59
N GLU A 158 2.81 5.18 18.41
CA GLU A 158 3.05 3.80 18.87
C GLU A 158 3.09 2.79 17.70
N LYS A 159 2.28 3.02 16.66
CA LYS A 159 2.15 2.10 15.52
C LYS A 159 3.29 2.25 14.53
N LEU A 160 3.94 3.42 14.52
CA LEU A 160 5.07 3.77 13.68
C LEU A 160 4.79 3.56 12.18
N ASN A 161 3.59 3.96 11.72
CA ASN A 161 3.21 3.89 10.30
C ASN A 161 4.24 4.57 9.39
N CYS A 162 4.69 5.76 9.78
CA CYS A 162 5.71 6.49 9.03
C CYS A 162 7.02 5.68 8.93
N VAL A 163 7.45 5.01 10.01
CA VAL A 163 8.69 4.20 9.99
C VAL A 163 8.53 2.98 9.10
N ALA A 164 7.39 2.28 9.15
CA ALA A 164 7.13 1.14 8.26
C ALA A 164 7.11 1.56 6.78
N HIS A 165 6.52 2.73 6.47
CA HIS A 165 6.52 3.29 5.12
C HIS A 165 7.94 3.59 4.64
N GLU A 166 8.71 4.38 5.41
CA GLU A 166 10.06 4.77 5.02
C GLU A 166 11.01 3.57 4.98
N LEU A 167 10.87 2.59 5.88
CA LEU A 167 11.64 1.35 5.82
C LEU A 167 11.30 0.57 4.53
N GLY A 168 10.07 0.68 4.03
CA GLY A 168 9.68 0.19 2.71
C GLY A 168 10.54 0.77 1.59
N HIS A 169 10.77 2.08 1.61
CA HIS A 169 11.71 2.74 0.68
C HIS A 169 13.15 2.25 0.87
N SER A 170 13.60 2.04 2.10
CA SER A 170 14.93 1.47 2.36
C SER A 170 15.10 0.09 1.72
N PHE A 171 14.06 -0.75 1.74
CA PHE A 171 14.06 -2.06 1.08
C PHE A 171 13.94 -1.97 -0.44
N GLN A 172 13.20 -1.00 -0.97
CA GLN A 172 13.18 -0.73 -2.41
C GLN A 172 14.58 -0.31 -2.89
N ALA A 173 15.26 0.57 -2.16
CA ALA A 173 16.64 0.96 -2.46
C ALA A 173 17.63 -0.19 -2.23
N GLN A 174 17.36 -1.08 -1.28
CA GLN A 174 18.20 -2.26 -1.02
C GLN A 174 18.29 -3.18 -2.25
N ILE A 175 17.24 -3.30 -3.05
CA ILE A 175 17.27 -4.07 -4.30
C ILE A 175 18.40 -3.58 -5.21
N SER A 176 18.50 -2.26 -5.42
CA SER A 176 19.59 -1.66 -6.20
C SER A 176 20.93 -1.72 -5.48
N CYS A 177 20.97 -1.60 -4.15
CA CYS A 177 22.19 -1.84 -3.38
C CYS A 177 22.74 -3.26 -3.61
N ASP A 178 21.86 -4.25 -3.80
CA ASP A 178 22.21 -5.64 -4.08
C ASP A 178 22.56 -5.88 -5.56
N GLY A 179 22.52 -4.84 -6.41
CA GLY A 179 22.85 -4.92 -7.83
C GLY A 179 21.71 -5.48 -8.70
N GLU A 180 20.48 -5.54 -8.18
CA GLU A 180 19.27 -5.90 -8.91
C GLU A 180 18.41 -4.67 -9.19
N GLY A 181 17.56 -4.70 -10.24
CA GLY A 181 16.66 -3.59 -10.59
C GLY A 181 17.36 -2.33 -11.10
N GLU A 182 16.88 -1.80 -12.23
CA GLU A 182 17.50 -0.61 -12.87
C GLU A 182 16.51 0.51 -13.21
N ALA A 183 15.25 0.37 -12.77
CA ALA A 183 14.13 1.22 -13.17
C ALA A 183 13.33 1.78 -11.98
N TRP A 184 12.46 2.76 -12.30
CA TRP A 184 11.42 3.34 -11.45
C TRP A 184 11.87 4.04 -10.16
N GLY A 185 13.17 4.12 -9.87
CA GLY A 185 13.70 4.89 -8.74
C GLY A 185 13.07 6.28 -8.64
N GLY A 186 12.42 6.56 -7.51
CA GLY A 186 11.77 7.85 -7.25
C GLY A 186 10.49 8.12 -8.06
N SER A 187 9.91 7.13 -8.74
CA SER A 187 8.59 7.25 -9.36
C SER A 187 7.47 7.11 -8.33
N GLY A 188 6.25 7.57 -8.62
CA GLY A 188 5.12 7.38 -7.70
C GLY A 188 4.79 5.91 -7.40
N PHE A 189 5.30 4.95 -8.18
CA PHE A 189 5.16 3.53 -7.85
C PHE A 189 5.94 3.14 -6.57
N PHE A 190 7.07 3.80 -6.28
CA PHE A 190 7.82 3.60 -5.03
C PHE A 190 6.91 3.90 -3.82
N GLU A 191 6.23 5.04 -3.88
CA GLU A 191 5.31 5.50 -2.84
C GLU A 191 4.13 4.54 -2.66
N MET A 192 3.49 4.14 -3.77
CA MET A 192 2.39 3.18 -3.73
C MET A 192 2.81 1.82 -3.14
N ALA A 193 4.01 1.34 -3.49
CA ALA A 193 4.53 0.09 -2.96
C ALA A 193 4.92 0.20 -1.47
N SER A 194 5.47 1.33 -1.02
CA SER A 194 5.77 1.57 0.40
C SER A 194 4.49 1.67 1.23
N GLN A 195 3.42 2.28 0.70
CA GLN A 195 2.10 2.25 1.35
C GLN A 195 1.55 0.82 1.44
N TRP A 196 1.73 0.01 0.39
CA TRP A 196 1.35 -1.40 0.43
C TRP A 196 2.15 -2.17 1.49
N MET A 197 3.48 -1.95 1.57
CA MET A 197 4.36 -2.58 2.57
C MET A 197 3.95 -2.20 4.00
N LEU A 198 3.71 -0.91 4.26
CA LEU A 198 3.14 -0.42 5.52
C LEU A 198 1.85 -1.18 5.86
N TRP A 199 0.92 -1.27 4.92
CA TRP A 199 -0.36 -1.95 5.15
C TRP A 199 -0.22 -3.46 5.40
N GLN A 200 0.90 -4.09 5.01
CA GLN A 200 1.16 -5.49 5.34
C GLN A 200 1.41 -5.69 6.84
N VAL A 201 2.14 -4.76 7.47
CA VAL A 201 2.57 -4.87 8.87
C VAL A 201 1.61 -4.18 9.84
N ASN A 202 0.93 -3.13 9.37
CA ASN A 202 -0.10 -2.38 10.10
C ASN A 202 -1.44 -2.44 9.32
N PRO A 203 -2.26 -3.50 9.50
CA PRO A 203 -3.46 -3.74 8.69
C PRO A 203 -4.59 -2.73 8.94
N ASP A 204 -4.54 -1.98 10.04
CA ASP A 204 -5.47 -0.89 10.36
C ASP A 204 -5.12 0.45 9.71
N TRP A 205 -4.13 0.50 8.81
CA TRP A 205 -3.68 1.73 8.13
C TRP A 205 -4.82 2.56 7.52
N GLN A 206 -5.85 1.93 6.94
CA GLN A 206 -7.02 2.64 6.40
C GLN A 206 -7.84 3.39 7.48
N THR A 207 -7.76 2.95 8.73
CA THR A 207 -8.31 3.65 9.89
C THR A 207 -7.37 4.76 10.34
N ASP A 208 -6.10 4.43 10.47
CA ASP A 208 -5.08 5.31 11.06
C ASP A 208 -4.81 6.52 10.17
N GLU A 209 -4.83 6.32 8.85
CA GLU A 209 -4.61 7.34 7.83
C GLU A 209 -5.80 7.41 6.88
N ARG A 210 -7.00 7.54 7.46
CA ARG A 210 -8.30 7.52 6.77
C ARG A 210 -8.39 8.43 5.54
N TYR A 211 -7.65 9.52 5.52
CA TYR A 211 -7.61 10.44 4.38
C TYR A 211 -7.12 9.76 3.08
N HIS A 212 -6.22 8.75 3.14
CA HIS A 212 -5.82 8.00 1.94
C HIS A 212 -6.99 7.22 1.35
N TRP A 213 -7.78 6.55 2.20
CA TRP A 213 -8.96 5.81 1.77
C TRP A 213 -10.07 6.75 1.25
N GLU A 214 -10.31 7.88 1.93
CA GLU A 214 -11.29 8.89 1.49
C GLU A 214 -10.92 9.52 0.14
N ALA A 215 -9.63 9.69 -0.15
CA ALA A 215 -9.15 10.14 -1.45
C ALA A 215 -9.33 9.05 -2.51
N PHE A 216 -8.93 7.81 -2.20
CA PHE A 216 -9.05 6.68 -3.12
C PHE A 216 -10.48 6.48 -3.63
N THR A 217 -11.48 6.50 -2.74
CA THR A 217 -12.89 6.30 -3.11
C THR A 217 -13.45 7.38 -4.05
N LYS A 218 -12.84 8.57 -4.09
CA LYS A 218 -13.19 9.65 -5.02
C LYS A 218 -12.44 9.56 -6.35
N LEU A 219 -11.31 8.85 -6.37
CA LEU A 219 -10.37 8.78 -7.49
C LEU A 219 -10.31 7.39 -8.14
N THR A 220 -11.21 6.45 -7.82
CA THR A 220 -11.20 5.10 -8.41
C THR A 220 -11.29 5.10 -9.94
N HIS A 221 -11.90 6.13 -10.54
CA HIS A 221 -12.03 6.31 -11.98
C HIS A 221 -10.71 6.69 -12.66
N LYS A 222 -9.72 7.17 -11.91
CA LYS A 222 -8.40 7.55 -12.43
C LYS A 222 -7.61 6.34 -12.89
N ALA A 223 -6.72 6.55 -13.85
CA ALA A 223 -5.92 5.48 -14.39
C ALA A 223 -5.05 4.82 -13.31
N TYR A 224 -4.76 3.53 -13.45
CA TYR A 224 -3.74 2.90 -12.62
C TYR A 224 -2.41 3.63 -12.83
N LEU A 225 -1.69 3.93 -11.74
CA LEU A 225 -0.49 4.80 -11.71
C LEU A 225 -0.72 6.30 -11.95
N HIS A 226 -1.97 6.77 -12.01
CA HIS A 226 -2.25 8.20 -12.10
C HIS A 226 -1.74 8.93 -10.85
N LEU A 227 -0.95 9.99 -11.02
CA LEU A 227 -0.19 10.62 -9.93
C LEU A 227 -1.07 11.24 -8.83
N GLU A 228 -2.26 11.73 -9.16
CA GLU A 228 -3.23 12.19 -8.15
C GLU A 228 -3.75 11.07 -7.24
N ASN A 229 -3.70 9.80 -7.68
CA ASN A 229 -4.25 8.65 -6.95
C ASN A 229 -3.18 7.64 -6.51
N ILE A 230 -1.95 7.73 -7.02
CA ILE A 230 -0.90 6.71 -6.81
C ILE A 230 -0.56 6.54 -5.32
N TYR A 231 -0.56 7.63 -4.56
CA TYR A 231 -0.35 7.63 -3.10
C TYR A 231 -1.52 7.04 -2.30
N HIS A 232 -2.67 6.80 -2.93
CA HIS A 232 -3.90 6.37 -2.28
C HIS A 232 -4.35 4.97 -2.74
N SER A 233 -3.68 4.35 -3.72
CA SER A 233 -4.15 3.15 -4.41
C SER A 233 -3.25 1.90 -4.30
N PRO A 234 -2.69 1.55 -3.13
CA PRO A 234 -1.84 0.35 -2.98
C PRO A 234 -2.60 -0.98 -3.17
N TYR A 235 -3.92 -0.93 -3.32
CA TYR A 235 -4.81 -2.08 -3.20
C TYR A 235 -4.72 -3.08 -4.36
N ILE A 236 -4.31 -2.64 -5.55
CA ILE A 236 -4.03 -3.57 -6.66
C ILE A 236 -2.84 -4.47 -6.33
N LEU A 237 -1.84 -3.96 -5.59
CA LEU A 237 -0.68 -4.76 -5.17
C LEU A 237 -1.08 -5.85 -4.17
N GLU A 238 -2.09 -5.60 -3.32
CA GLU A 238 -2.67 -6.63 -2.45
C GLU A 238 -3.33 -7.74 -3.26
N TYR A 239 -4.12 -7.40 -4.27
CA TYR A 239 -4.73 -8.40 -5.15
C TYR A 239 -3.68 -9.21 -5.91
N TRP A 240 -2.64 -8.58 -6.46
CA TRP A 240 -1.54 -9.32 -7.10
C TRP A 240 -0.80 -10.22 -6.12
N GLY A 241 -0.55 -9.75 -4.90
CA GLY A 241 0.05 -10.54 -3.82
C GLY A 241 -0.81 -11.72 -3.39
N MET A 242 -2.14 -11.57 -3.37
CA MET A 242 -3.08 -12.67 -3.13
C MET A 242 -3.03 -13.71 -4.26
N LYS A 243 -3.04 -13.25 -5.53
CA LYS A 243 -3.13 -14.12 -6.70
C LYS A 243 -1.83 -14.85 -7.03
N ARG A 244 -0.68 -14.22 -6.79
CA ARG A 244 0.65 -14.72 -7.20
C ARG A 244 1.63 -14.93 -6.05
N GLY A 245 1.23 -14.60 -4.82
CA GLY A 245 2.12 -14.54 -3.66
C GLY A 245 2.74 -13.15 -3.50
N ARG A 246 2.87 -12.70 -2.25
CA ARG A 246 3.40 -11.37 -1.88
C ARG A 246 4.78 -11.02 -2.48
N PRO A 247 5.72 -11.97 -2.69
CA PRO A 247 7.02 -11.68 -3.31
C PRO A 247 6.96 -11.08 -4.73
N ILE A 248 5.81 -11.18 -5.42
CA ILE A 248 5.65 -10.66 -6.79
C ILE A 248 5.97 -9.16 -6.89
N ILE A 249 5.70 -8.38 -5.83
CA ILE A 249 5.97 -6.94 -5.83
C ILE A 249 7.47 -6.65 -5.81
N ALA A 250 8.23 -7.35 -4.97
CA ALA A 250 9.69 -7.23 -4.95
C ALA A 250 10.31 -7.68 -6.28
N GLU A 251 9.79 -8.76 -6.87
CA GLU A 251 10.25 -9.22 -8.18
C GLU A 251 9.92 -8.23 -9.32
N LEU A 252 8.82 -7.48 -9.20
CA LEU A 252 8.50 -6.41 -10.12
C LEU A 252 9.62 -5.35 -10.12
N PHE A 253 10.04 -4.87 -8.96
CA PHE A 253 11.16 -3.93 -8.83
C PHE A 253 12.47 -4.49 -9.41
N ARG A 254 12.78 -5.76 -9.15
CA ARG A 254 14.00 -6.41 -9.67
C ARG A 254 14.02 -6.53 -11.19
N GLN A 255 12.87 -6.84 -11.78
CA GLN A 255 12.76 -7.05 -13.22
C GLN A 255 12.39 -5.79 -14.00
N GLY A 256 12.09 -4.69 -13.32
CA GLY A 256 11.80 -3.40 -13.93
C GLY A 256 12.97 -2.94 -14.82
N LYS A 257 12.64 -2.46 -16.02
CA LYS A 257 13.61 -1.98 -17.01
C LYS A 257 13.38 -0.51 -17.32
N ARG A 258 14.46 0.20 -17.67
CA ARG A 258 14.35 1.59 -18.13
C ARG A 258 13.45 1.67 -19.36
N GLY A 259 12.45 2.56 -19.32
CA GLY A 259 11.47 2.72 -20.40
C GLY A 259 10.26 1.78 -20.32
N GLU A 260 10.20 0.88 -19.34
CA GLU A 260 8.97 0.17 -18.98
C GLU A 260 8.30 0.91 -17.81
N ASP A 261 6.98 0.82 -17.69
CA ASP A 261 6.26 1.11 -16.45
C ASP A 261 5.93 -0.22 -15.70
N PRO A 262 5.41 -0.16 -14.46
CA PRO A 262 5.03 -1.34 -13.71
C PRO A 262 4.04 -2.27 -14.43
N VAL A 263 3.13 -1.74 -15.27
CA VAL A 263 2.16 -2.55 -16.04
C VAL A 263 2.88 -3.35 -17.11
N MET A 264 3.78 -2.72 -17.87
CA MET A 264 4.58 -3.36 -18.91
C MET A 264 5.43 -4.51 -18.33
N THR A 265 6.15 -4.25 -17.24
CA THR A 265 6.97 -5.28 -16.59
C THR A 265 6.10 -6.39 -16.02
N TYR A 266 4.99 -6.07 -15.35
CA TYR A 266 4.10 -7.06 -14.77
C TYR A 266 3.55 -8.02 -15.83
N LYS A 267 3.06 -7.48 -16.96
CA LYS A 267 2.59 -8.30 -18.09
C LYS A 267 3.71 -9.18 -18.65
N ARG A 268 4.92 -8.64 -18.82
CA ARG A 268 6.08 -9.40 -19.31
C ARG A 268 6.45 -10.54 -18.35
N MET A 269 6.48 -10.27 -17.05
CA MET A 269 6.79 -11.27 -16.02
C MET A 269 5.78 -12.39 -15.94
N THR A 270 4.50 -12.06 -16.14
CA THR A 270 3.38 -12.99 -15.96
C THR A 270 2.92 -13.65 -17.27
N GLY A 271 3.45 -13.20 -18.41
CA GLY A 271 3.03 -13.68 -19.74
C GLY A 271 1.61 -13.27 -20.13
N LEU A 272 1.02 -12.27 -19.46
CA LEU A 272 -0.34 -11.83 -19.74
C LEU A 272 -0.40 -11.05 -21.06
N SER A 273 -1.38 -11.41 -21.90
CA SER A 273 -1.84 -10.54 -22.99
C SER A 273 -2.48 -9.26 -22.42
N GLN A 274 -2.69 -8.26 -23.26
CA GLN A 274 -3.43 -7.05 -22.83
C GLN A 274 -4.84 -7.39 -22.35
N GLU A 275 -5.54 -8.27 -23.07
CA GLU A 275 -6.89 -8.71 -22.71
C GLU A 275 -6.92 -9.40 -21.35
N ALA A 276 -6.01 -10.35 -21.12
CA ALA A 276 -5.93 -11.07 -19.85
C ALA A 276 -5.51 -10.16 -18.68
N PHE A 277 -4.70 -9.13 -18.94
CA PHE A 277 -4.39 -8.10 -17.94
C PHE A 277 -5.63 -7.25 -17.60
N CYS A 278 -6.42 -6.85 -18.59
CA CYS A 278 -7.69 -6.14 -18.36
C CYS A 278 -8.68 -6.99 -17.56
N ASP A 279 -8.81 -8.28 -17.86
CA ASP A 279 -9.67 -9.20 -17.12
C ASP A 279 -9.23 -9.32 -15.65
N GLU A 280 -7.92 -9.37 -15.43
CA GLU A 280 -7.35 -9.43 -14.09
C GLU A 280 -7.54 -8.14 -13.30
N MET A 281 -7.31 -6.98 -13.91
CA MET A 281 -7.55 -5.69 -13.27
C MET A 281 -9.02 -5.53 -12.92
N PHE A 282 -9.93 -5.97 -13.79
CA PHE A 282 -11.37 -5.94 -13.50
C PHE A 282 -11.71 -6.85 -12.32
N ASP A 283 -11.13 -8.05 -12.26
CA ASP A 283 -11.29 -8.94 -11.12
C ASP A 283 -10.84 -8.28 -9.82
N ALA A 284 -9.67 -7.63 -9.82
CA ALA A 284 -9.19 -6.85 -8.69
C ALA A 284 -10.20 -5.76 -8.29
N CYS A 285 -10.71 -4.97 -9.22
CA CYS A 285 -11.73 -3.93 -8.95
C CYS A 285 -12.98 -4.50 -8.28
N ARG A 286 -13.43 -5.71 -8.65
CA ARG A 286 -14.58 -6.38 -8.01
C ARG A 286 -14.30 -6.74 -6.56
N HIS A 287 -13.09 -7.21 -6.26
CA HIS A 287 -12.66 -7.51 -4.88
C HIS A 287 -12.62 -6.24 -4.01
N LEU A 288 -12.22 -5.09 -4.58
CA LEU A 288 -12.17 -3.82 -3.86
C LEU A 288 -13.56 -3.34 -3.39
N ILE A 289 -14.65 -3.71 -4.08
CA ILE A 289 -16.02 -3.31 -3.70
C ILE A 289 -16.34 -3.73 -2.26
N ASN A 290 -15.99 -4.97 -1.91
CA ASN A 290 -16.29 -5.56 -0.61
C ASN A 290 -15.04 -5.76 0.26
N TRP A 291 -13.86 -5.35 -0.22
CA TRP A 291 -12.55 -5.58 0.39
C TRP A 291 -12.34 -7.01 0.86
N ASP A 292 -12.73 -7.97 0.04
CA ASP A 292 -12.80 -9.39 0.38
C ASP A 292 -11.44 -10.11 0.24
N PHE A 293 -10.41 -9.48 0.82
CA PHE A 293 -9.09 -10.06 1.01
C PHE A 293 -9.00 -10.71 2.39
N ASP A 294 -8.69 -12.01 2.44
CA ASP A 294 -8.63 -12.79 3.68
C ASP A 294 -7.73 -12.16 4.76
N ARG A 295 -6.57 -11.62 4.36
CA ARG A 295 -5.57 -11.04 5.26
C ARG A 295 -6.13 -9.89 6.10
N VAL A 296 -6.91 -9.03 5.47
CA VAL A 296 -7.40 -7.76 6.05
C VAL A 296 -8.91 -7.72 6.19
N TRP A 297 -9.57 -8.86 6.01
CA TRP A 297 -11.03 -8.98 6.02
C TRP A 297 -11.65 -8.23 7.21
N LYS A 298 -11.15 -8.47 8.42
CA LYS A 298 -11.68 -7.84 9.64
C LYS A 298 -11.46 -6.32 9.64
N ASN A 299 -10.24 -5.88 9.30
CA ASN A 299 -9.82 -4.49 9.32
C ASN A 299 -10.57 -3.64 8.27
N THR A 300 -10.89 -4.23 7.11
CA THR A 300 -11.51 -3.53 5.99
C THR A 300 -13.03 -3.46 6.06
N ARG A 301 -13.68 -4.18 7.00
CA ARG A 301 -15.16 -4.21 7.09
C ARG A 301 -15.81 -2.83 7.16
N PRO A 302 -15.30 -1.86 7.95
CA PRO A 302 -15.89 -0.53 7.99
C PRO A 302 -15.85 0.21 6.65
N TYR A 303 -14.98 -0.20 5.73
CA TYR A 303 -14.68 0.50 4.47
C TYR A 303 -15.32 -0.15 3.23
N ALA A 304 -15.94 -1.32 3.40
CA ALA A 304 -16.60 -2.06 2.33
C ALA A 304 -17.89 -1.40 1.89
N ASN A 305 -18.20 -1.51 0.59
CA ASN A 305 -19.45 -1.05 0.00
C ASN A 305 -19.70 0.47 0.19
N GLN A 306 -18.63 1.28 0.21
CA GLN A 306 -18.68 2.74 0.38
C GLN A 306 -18.17 3.50 -0.85
N TYR A 307 -18.78 3.22 -2.00
CA TYR A 307 -18.45 3.89 -3.25
C TYR A 307 -19.63 4.69 -3.79
N THR A 308 -19.32 5.70 -4.59
CA THR A 308 -20.32 6.49 -5.32
C THR A 308 -19.87 6.68 -6.75
N CYS A 309 -20.83 6.88 -7.66
CA CYS A 309 -20.56 7.17 -9.06
C CYS A 309 -21.67 8.07 -9.60
N LYS A 310 -21.30 9.20 -10.20
CA LYS A 310 -22.27 10.12 -10.79
C LYS A 310 -22.62 9.70 -12.22
N LEU A 311 -23.91 9.53 -12.46
CA LEU A 311 -24.50 9.24 -13.75
C LEU A 311 -25.56 10.30 -14.08
N THR A 312 -25.65 10.70 -15.34
CA THR A 312 -26.64 11.66 -15.84
C THR A 312 -27.72 10.92 -16.61
N ALA A 313 -28.96 10.99 -16.13
CA ALA A 313 -30.12 10.45 -16.82
C ALA A 313 -30.33 11.13 -18.19
N GLN A 314 -30.66 10.33 -19.19
CA GLN A 314 -30.97 10.73 -20.55
C GLN A 314 -32.47 10.55 -20.82
N SER A 315 -33.00 11.26 -21.82
CA SER A 315 -34.44 11.22 -22.16
C SER A 315 -34.92 9.87 -22.69
N ASP A 316 -34.02 9.02 -23.16
CA ASP A 316 -34.28 7.68 -23.71
C ASP A 316 -34.20 6.56 -22.65
N GLY A 317 -34.12 6.92 -21.36
CA GLY A 317 -34.03 5.99 -20.24
C GLY A 317 -32.65 5.38 -20.03
N TRP A 318 -31.62 5.92 -20.67
CA TRP A 318 -30.22 5.59 -20.40
C TRP A 318 -29.63 6.50 -19.33
N TYR A 319 -28.58 6.04 -18.69
CA TYR A 319 -27.75 6.80 -17.77
C TYR A 319 -26.33 6.84 -18.31
N GLN A 320 -25.78 8.03 -18.51
CA GLN A 320 -24.41 8.22 -19.02
C GLN A 320 -23.47 8.63 -17.89
N VAL A 321 -22.26 8.08 -17.85
CA VAL A 321 -21.26 8.44 -16.83
C VAL A 321 -20.90 9.92 -16.90
N ALA A 322 -20.86 10.60 -15.76
CA ALA A 322 -20.40 11.99 -15.71
C ALA A 322 -18.91 12.07 -16.08
N ALA A 323 -18.47 13.17 -16.71
CA ALA A 323 -17.09 13.30 -17.17
C ALA A 323 -16.07 13.21 -16.03
N GLU A 324 -16.41 13.76 -14.86
CA GLU A 324 -15.62 13.71 -13.63
C GLU A 324 -15.55 12.33 -12.95
N ASN A 325 -16.34 11.35 -13.41
CA ASN A 325 -16.25 9.96 -12.98
C ASN A 325 -15.95 9.02 -14.15
N CYS A 326 -15.66 9.53 -15.34
CA CYS A 326 -15.40 8.68 -16.48
C CYS A 326 -14.13 7.85 -16.25
N PRO A 327 -14.19 6.50 -16.35
CA PRO A 327 -13.02 5.66 -16.14
C PRO A 327 -11.91 5.99 -17.13
N GLU A 328 -10.69 6.12 -16.63
CA GLU A 328 -9.46 6.16 -17.40
C GLU A 328 -8.87 4.74 -17.51
N ASN A 329 -7.65 4.58 -18.05
CA ASN A 329 -6.99 3.27 -18.21
C ASN A 329 -6.91 2.49 -16.90
N TYR A 330 -7.66 1.39 -16.80
CA TYR A 330 -7.78 0.52 -15.61
C TYR A 330 -8.43 1.20 -14.39
N GLY A 331 -8.90 2.44 -14.52
CA GLY A 331 -9.78 3.06 -13.55
C GLY A 331 -11.16 2.41 -13.59
N PHE A 332 -11.90 2.48 -12.50
CA PHE A 332 -13.21 1.86 -12.38
C PHE A 332 -14.25 2.73 -11.67
N ASN A 333 -15.51 2.46 -11.99
CA ASN A 333 -16.67 2.92 -11.27
C ASN A 333 -17.34 1.77 -10.54
N ALA A 334 -17.79 2.05 -9.33
CA ALA A 334 -18.68 1.20 -8.56
C ALA A 334 -20.02 1.92 -8.43
N ILE A 335 -21.03 1.42 -9.14
CA ILE A 335 -22.35 2.04 -9.24
C ILE A 335 -23.29 1.31 -8.28
N PRO A 336 -23.77 1.97 -7.20
CA PRO A 336 -24.66 1.33 -6.25
C PRO A 336 -26.05 1.15 -6.87
N LEU A 337 -26.60 -0.06 -6.76
CA LEU A 337 -27.93 -0.41 -7.24
C LEU A 337 -28.87 -0.73 -6.07
N ARG A 338 -30.17 -0.56 -6.29
CA ARG A 338 -31.17 -1.05 -5.32
C ARG A 338 -31.17 -2.58 -5.33
N VAL A 339 -31.14 -3.20 -4.16
CA VAL A 339 -31.27 -4.66 -4.04
C VAL A 339 -32.72 -5.06 -4.34
N PRO A 340 -32.99 -5.82 -5.41
CA PRO A 340 -34.34 -6.28 -5.72
C PRO A 340 -34.75 -7.48 -4.86
N GLU A 341 -36.03 -7.85 -4.93
CA GLU A 341 -36.55 -9.04 -4.26
C GLU A 341 -35.85 -10.34 -4.74
N PRO A 342 -35.70 -11.36 -3.87
CA PRO A 342 -35.17 -12.67 -4.25
C PRO A 342 -35.81 -13.25 -5.52
N GLY A 343 -35.00 -13.88 -6.38
CA GLY A 343 -35.45 -14.45 -7.65
C GLY A 343 -35.64 -13.45 -8.79
N THR A 344 -35.61 -12.13 -8.52
CA THR A 344 -35.71 -11.09 -9.56
C THR A 344 -34.56 -11.21 -10.56
N LYS A 345 -34.89 -11.10 -11.85
CA LYS A 345 -33.89 -11.00 -12.92
C LYS A 345 -33.56 -9.52 -13.18
N VAL A 346 -32.32 -9.15 -12.91
CA VAL A 346 -31.74 -7.85 -13.26
C VAL A 346 -31.14 -7.94 -14.65
N GLU A 347 -31.40 -6.96 -15.50
CA GLU A 347 -30.83 -6.86 -16.84
C GLU A 347 -30.10 -5.53 -17.00
N LEU A 348 -28.86 -5.60 -17.48
CA LEU A 348 -28.05 -4.47 -17.93
C LEU A 348 -28.04 -4.46 -19.45
N GLN A 349 -28.24 -3.27 -20.03
CA GLN A 349 -27.78 -2.96 -21.37
C GLN A 349 -26.64 -1.95 -21.25
N PHE A 350 -25.54 -2.24 -21.92
CA PHE A 350 -24.31 -1.45 -21.86
C PHE A 350 -23.96 -0.94 -23.26
N GLU A 351 -23.52 0.32 -23.34
CA GLU A 351 -22.95 0.90 -24.55
C GLU A 351 -21.75 1.78 -24.19
N GLY A 352 -20.56 1.33 -24.58
CA GLY A 352 -19.36 2.16 -24.63
C GLY A 352 -19.47 3.18 -25.76
N LEU A 353 -19.26 4.45 -25.42
CA LEU A 353 -19.36 5.58 -26.33
C LEU A 353 -18.03 5.77 -27.06
N ASN A 354 -17.73 4.83 -27.96
CA ASN A 354 -16.49 4.82 -28.72
C ASN A 354 -16.32 6.06 -29.61
N GLY A 355 -15.08 6.44 -29.90
CA GLY A 355 -14.76 7.65 -30.66
C GLY A 355 -14.69 8.91 -29.79
N LYS A 356 -14.54 10.07 -30.45
CA LYS A 356 -14.47 11.36 -29.78
C LYS A 356 -15.82 11.76 -29.20
N GLN A 357 -15.88 12.02 -27.89
CA GLN A 357 -17.10 12.44 -27.20
C GLN A 357 -16.92 13.84 -26.61
N ASN A 358 -17.93 14.70 -26.79
CA ASN A 358 -17.90 16.05 -26.22
C ASN A 358 -17.93 15.97 -24.68
N GLY A 359 -17.05 16.74 -24.03
CA GLY A 359 -16.95 16.79 -22.57
C GLY A 359 -16.04 15.72 -21.95
N TYR A 360 -15.50 14.79 -22.75
CA TYR A 360 -14.55 13.78 -22.30
C TYR A 360 -13.17 13.98 -22.93
N VAL A 361 -12.13 13.47 -22.27
CA VAL A 361 -10.77 13.44 -22.82
C VAL A 361 -10.63 12.24 -23.75
N SER A 362 -10.44 12.49 -25.05
CA SER A 362 -10.27 11.45 -26.07
C SER A 362 -8.82 11.37 -26.52
N VAL A 363 -8.09 10.37 -26.03
CA VAL A 363 -6.73 10.01 -26.44
C VAL A 363 -6.78 8.56 -26.95
N HIS A 364 -6.34 8.32 -28.19
CA HIS A 364 -6.47 7.02 -28.87
C HIS A 364 -7.85 6.37 -28.76
N PRO A 365 -8.95 7.08 -29.11
CA PRO A 365 -10.30 6.56 -28.92
C PRO A 365 -10.55 5.22 -29.64
N GLU A 366 -9.82 4.93 -30.72
CA GLU A 366 -9.85 3.64 -31.42
C GLU A 366 -9.44 2.45 -30.53
N LYS A 367 -8.67 2.67 -29.47
CA LYS A 367 -8.22 1.66 -28.50
C LYS A 367 -9.18 1.48 -27.32
N ALA A 368 -10.34 2.12 -27.35
CA ALA A 368 -11.31 2.03 -26.26
C ALA A 368 -11.83 0.60 -26.06
N GLY A 369 -11.86 0.20 -24.78
CA GLY A 369 -12.49 -1.03 -24.32
C GLY A 369 -12.97 -0.90 -22.88
N TRP A 370 -13.84 -1.84 -22.49
CA TRP A 370 -14.46 -1.85 -21.17
C TRP A 370 -14.47 -3.25 -20.60
N ARG A 371 -14.55 -3.33 -19.27
CA ARG A 371 -15.02 -4.52 -18.55
C ARG A 371 -16.13 -4.12 -17.62
N TYR A 372 -17.19 -4.91 -17.56
CA TYR A 372 -18.32 -4.63 -16.69
C TYR A 372 -19.01 -5.90 -16.23
N GLY A 373 -19.63 -5.82 -15.06
CA GLY A 373 -20.26 -6.97 -14.40
C GLY A 373 -20.84 -6.59 -13.03
N PHE A 374 -21.73 -7.44 -12.54
CA PHE A 374 -22.38 -7.22 -11.24
C PHE A 374 -21.53 -7.77 -10.09
N VAL A 375 -21.58 -7.09 -8.95
CA VAL A 375 -21.07 -7.58 -7.66
C VAL A 375 -22.19 -7.48 -6.64
N ALA A 376 -22.61 -8.60 -6.08
CA ALA A 376 -23.57 -8.65 -4.99
C ALA A 376 -22.85 -9.04 -3.68
N VAL A 377 -23.36 -8.55 -2.56
CA VAL A 377 -22.84 -8.89 -1.23
C VAL A 377 -23.98 -9.39 -0.37
N LYS A 378 -23.78 -10.55 0.24
CA LYS A 378 -24.73 -11.21 1.14
C LYS A 378 -24.70 -10.62 2.54
N ASP A 379 -25.74 -10.87 3.32
CA ASP A 379 -25.81 -10.45 4.73
C ASP A 379 -24.73 -11.10 5.62
N ASP A 380 -24.22 -12.27 5.25
CA ASP A 380 -23.04 -12.91 5.83
C ASP A 380 -21.70 -12.26 5.42
N GLY A 381 -21.77 -11.24 4.57
CA GLY A 381 -20.64 -10.47 4.05
C GLY A 381 -20.01 -11.02 2.78
N LYS A 382 -20.31 -12.26 2.34
CA LYS A 382 -19.65 -12.86 1.17
C LYS A 382 -20.09 -12.21 -0.14
N SER A 383 -19.14 -12.07 -1.06
CA SER A 383 -19.38 -11.56 -2.41
C SER A 383 -19.91 -12.65 -3.34
N ILE A 384 -20.78 -12.26 -4.28
CA ILE A 384 -21.17 -13.03 -5.46
C ILE A 384 -20.79 -12.19 -6.68
N TYR A 385 -19.88 -12.71 -7.50
CA TYR A 385 -19.47 -12.05 -8.74
C TYR A 385 -20.32 -12.57 -9.90
N GLY A 386 -21.02 -11.64 -10.58
CA GLY A 386 -21.72 -11.94 -11.82
C GLY A 386 -20.75 -12.15 -12.99
N GLU A 387 -21.30 -12.56 -14.13
CA GLU A 387 -20.57 -12.64 -15.39
C GLU A 387 -19.95 -11.28 -15.74
N MET A 388 -18.74 -11.33 -16.30
CA MET A 388 -18.05 -10.18 -16.87
C MET A 388 -18.29 -10.16 -18.38
N SER A 389 -18.51 -8.98 -18.95
CA SER A 389 -18.47 -8.78 -20.41
C SER A 389 -17.40 -7.76 -20.78
N ALA A 390 -16.84 -7.95 -21.98
CA ALA A 390 -15.91 -7.06 -22.66
C ALA A 390 -16.55 -6.35 -23.87
N ASP A 391 -17.83 -6.64 -24.17
CA ASP A 391 -18.50 -6.15 -25.37
C ASP A 391 -18.70 -4.64 -25.32
N LYS A 392 -18.28 -3.93 -26.37
CA LYS A 392 -18.50 -2.47 -26.50
C LYS A 392 -19.99 -2.11 -26.47
N LYS A 393 -20.86 -3.00 -26.94
CA LYS A 393 -22.31 -2.93 -26.78
C LYS A 393 -22.82 -4.31 -26.41
N GLY A 394 -23.38 -4.46 -25.22
CA GLY A 394 -23.72 -5.77 -24.70
C GLY A 394 -24.91 -5.77 -23.75
N LYS A 395 -25.27 -6.97 -23.33
CA LYS A 395 -26.31 -7.20 -22.34
C LYS A 395 -25.78 -8.21 -21.32
N LEU A 396 -26.00 -7.93 -20.05
CA LEU A 396 -25.74 -8.87 -18.95
C LEU A 396 -27.00 -9.08 -18.14
N THR A 397 -27.11 -10.26 -17.54
CA THR A 397 -28.21 -10.58 -16.65
C THR A 397 -27.68 -11.13 -15.34
N PHE A 398 -28.32 -10.74 -14.23
CA PHE A 398 -28.02 -11.26 -12.91
C PHE A 398 -29.32 -11.71 -12.25
N LYS A 399 -29.40 -12.98 -11.86
CA LYS A 399 -30.54 -13.49 -11.10
C LYS A 399 -30.25 -13.35 -9.61
N VAL A 400 -31.07 -12.59 -8.90
CA VAL A 400 -30.98 -12.49 -7.44
C VAL A 400 -31.22 -13.88 -6.86
N PRO A 401 -30.33 -14.42 -5.99
CA PRO A 401 -30.53 -15.72 -5.37
C PRO A 401 -31.87 -15.80 -4.63
N GLU A 402 -32.57 -16.94 -4.75
CA GLU A 402 -33.88 -17.12 -4.10
C GLU A 402 -33.75 -17.37 -2.59
N ASN A 403 -32.66 -18.01 -2.16
CA ASN A 403 -32.47 -18.47 -0.77
C ASN A 403 -31.33 -17.73 -0.04
N GLU A 404 -30.81 -16.64 -0.61
CA GLU A 404 -29.75 -15.85 0.02
C GLU A 404 -30.18 -14.38 0.12
N LYS A 405 -29.94 -13.77 1.28
CA LYS A 405 -30.25 -12.37 1.51
C LYS A 405 -29.10 -11.50 1.02
N LEU A 406 -29.36 -10.69 0.00
CA LEU A 406 -28.42 -9.67 -0.46
C LEU A 406 -28.60 -8.38 0.35
N VAL A 407 -27.49 -7.72 0.69
CA VAL A 407 -27.47 -6.40 1.35
C VAL A 407 -26.94 -5.31 0.43
N TYR A 408 -26.10 -5.68 -0.56
CA TYR A 408 -25.64 -4.77 -1.59
C TYR A 408 -25.71 -5.42 -2.97
N LEU A 409 -25.97 -4.59 -3.98
CA LEU A 409 -25.83 -4.91 -5.39
C LEU A 409 -25.14 -3.72 -6.06
N TRP A 410 -24.09 -4.02 -6.81
CA TRP A 410 -23.27 -3.05 -7.52
C TRP A 410 -23.14 -3.44 -8.98
N LEU A 411 -23.05 -2.44 -9.85
CA LEU A 411 -22.49 -2.59 -11.19
C LEU A 411 -21.09 -1.99 -11.19
N VAL A 412 -20.09 -2.80 -11.57
CA VAL A 412 -18.72 -2.33 -11.75
C VAL A 412 -18.45 -2.12 -13.23
N VAL A 413 -17.86 -1.00 -13.60
CA VAL A 413 -17.42 -0.69 -14.96
C VAL A 413 -15.99 -0.17 -14.91
N MET A 414 -15.08 -0.79 -15.66
CA MET A 414 -13.67 -0.42 -15.73
C MET A 414 -13.27 -0.05 -17.16
N GLY A 415 -12.41 0.97 -17.28
CA GLY A 415 -11.70 1.27 -18.52
C GLY A 415 -10.69 0.18 -18.84
N ALA A 416 -10.80 -0.46 -20.00
CA ALA A 416 -10.00 -1.63 -20.35
C ALA A 416 -9.47 -1.50 -21.78
N PRO A 417 -8.43 -0.68 -22.01
CA PRO A 417 -7.96 -0.36 -23.34
C PRO A 417 -7.42 -1.61 -24.06
N GLU A 418 -7.58 -1.65 -25.38
CA GLU A 418 -7.10 -2.74 -26.26
C GLU A 418 -5.56 -2.80 -26.34
N GLU A 419 -4.89 -1.75 -25.90
CA GLU A 419 -3.44 -1.62 -25.85
C GLU A 419 -3.05 -0.82 -24.60
N HIS A 420 -1.88 -1.10 -24.04
CA HIS A 420 -1.35 -0.33 -22.92
C HIS A 420 -0.32 0.69 -23.42
N TRP A 421 -0.42 1.91 -22.91
CA TRP A 421 0.61 2.94 -22.98
C TRP A 421 0.75 3.60 -21.61
N MET A 422 1.93 4.19 -21.37
CA MET A 422 2.24 4.88 -20.13
C MET A 422 1.38 6.14 -19.97
N ASN A 423 1.00 6.44 -18.73
CA ASN A 423 0.35 7.70 -18.38
C ASN A 423 1.20 8.91 -18.82
N PRO A 424 0.56 10.04 -19.18
CA PRO A 424 1.29 11.25 -19.52
C PRO A 424 2.12 11.76 -18.33
N SER A 425 3.28 12.35 -18.64
CA SER A 425 4.09 13.05 -17.64
C SER A 425 3.35 14.30 -17.15
N PRO A 426 3.42 14.68 -15.86
CA PRO A 426 2.90 15.96 -15.36
C PRO A 426 3.33 17.18 -16.17
N GLU A 427 4.56 17.14 -16.70
CA GLU A 427 5.17 18.25 -17.43
C GLU A 427 4.59 18.42 -18.84
N SER A 428 3.95 17.40 -19.41
CA SER A 428 3.41 17.49 -20.78
C SER A 428 2.10 18.28 -20.85
N GLY A 429 1.39 18.42 -19.72
CA GLY A 429 0.04 19.00 -19.67
C GLY A 429 -1.03 18.15 -20.38
N GLU A 430 -0.66 16.97 -20.87
CA GLU A 430 -1.58 16.00 -21.47
C GLU A 430 -2.42 15.33 -20.38
N LYS A 431 -3.59 14.82 -20.77
CA LYS A 431 -4.53 14.15 -19.86
C LYS A 431 -4.69 12.69 -20.25
N ASP A 432 -4.91 11.84 -19.25
CA ASP A 432 -5.23 10.43 -19.46
C ASP A 432 -6.50 10.24 -20.30
N ALA A 433 -6.54 9.16 -21.08
CA ALA A 433 -7.68 8.79 -21.91
C ALA A 433 -8.89 8.43 -21.03
N GLN A 434 -10.07 8.91 -21.40
CA GLN A 434 -11.33 8.57 -20.73
C GLN A 434 -12.21 7.66 -21.60
N TRP A 435 -12.89 6.71 -20.96
CA TRP A 435 -13.69 5.66 -21.59
C TRP A 435 -15.19 5.82 -21.29
N PRO A 436 -15.88 6.77 -21.94
CA PRO A 436 -17.28 7.06 -21.63
C PRO A 436 -18.20 5.91 -22.01
N TYR A 437 -19.25 5.73 -21.22
CA TYR A 437 -20.27 4.71 -21.44
C TYR A 437 -21.64 5.19 -20.96
N ARG A 438 -22.67 4.49 -21.42
CA ARG A 438 -24.02 4.60 -20.86
C ARG A 438 -24.60 3.23 -20.57
N ILE A 439 -25.51 3.19 -19.60
CA ILE A 439 -26.19 1.98 -19.14
C ILE A 439 -27.70 2.17 -19.13
N ARG A 440 -28.44 1.06 -19.28
CA ARG A 440 -29.86 1.00 -19.01
C ARG A 440 -30.16 -0.26 -18.20
N LEU A 441 -30.95 -0.10 -17.15
CA LEU A 441 -31.24 -1.15 -16.18
C LEU A 441 -32.72 -1.55 -16.26
N LYS A 442 -32.98 -2.83 -16.00
CA LYS A 442 -34.33 -3.37 -15.81
C LYS A 442 -34.31 -4.35 -14.64
N GLY A 443 -35.36 -4.35 -13.82
CA GLY A 443 -35.44 -5.17 -12.61
C GLY A 443 -34.67 -4.62 -11.41
N THR A 444 -34.00 -3.48 -11.58
CA THR A 444 -33.40 -2.66 -10.52
C THR A 444 -33.29 -1.21 -11.01
N ASP A 445 -32.85 -0.30 -10.14
CA ASP A 445 -32.56 1.10 -10.43
C ASP A 445 -31.33 1.55 -9.63
N LEU A 446 -30.78 2.72 -9.95
CA LEU A 446 -29.71 3.34 -9.19
C LEU A 446 -30.14 3.56 -7.73
N LYS A 447 -29.21 3.36 -6.81
CA LYS A 447 -29.37 3.72 -5.40
C LYS A 447 -28.86 5.16 -5.25
N ASN A 448 -29.79 6.07 -4.99
CA ASN A 448 -29.52 7.50 -4.80
C ASN A 448 -28.55 7.76 -3.64
#